data_AF-A0AAV1Z8V8-F1
#
_entry.id   AF-A0AAV1Z8V8-F1
#
_cell.length_a   1.000
_cell.length_b   1.000
_cell.length_c   1.000
_cell.angle_alpha   90.00
_cell.angle_beta   90.00
_cell.angle_gamma   90.00
#
_symmetry.space_group_name_H-M   'P 1'
#
loop_
_entity.id
_entity.type
_entity.pdbx_description
1 polymer ?
#
loop_
_entity_poly.entity_id
_entity_poly.type
_entity_poly.pdbx_seq_one_letter_code
_entity_poly.pdbx_strand_id
1 'polypeptide(L)'
;SSICLTVCGRNAAFCADTGASNSIAGQEFFKLLRDHKFRFYKRDITMVLADGKERNVEALTTTVNLNVEGKIVRVKFIALPEAKGNRTLLGTDFLQAAGIVLNIQNGTWHFSENPHKQFSFYKNPSDVKENLTTISSHKVTSPETIPVALPETSVPVILREDEGNHLTSKQRDKFNSLLKEFETCFHPGGDPTSFIEYHIQTGNNLPVSEPPYRMTPAKKELLKKELDSLLAEGIIEECESPYASPVVLVPKPNGSIRLCIDYRKLNATTIPDTYPLPRMDDLLNEAKSTKFMSTIDLKAGYHQVKVYEADQEKTAFICPFGTYTFLRMPFGFRNAPATFQRLIDKFRSGLKDVFALSYLDDIIVLSENFDKHL
;
A
#
# COMPACT_ATOMS: atom_id res chain seq x y z
N SER A 1 10.33 2.90 -22.98
CA SER A 1 10.22 4.36 -22.78
C SER A 1 11.14 4.81 -21.67
N SER A 2 11.63 6.06 -21.66
CA SER A 2 12.57 6.51 -20.63
C SER A 2 11.93 7.43 -19.57
N ILE A 3 12.34 7.27 -18.31
CA ILE A 3 11.96 8.08 -17.16
C ILE A 3 13.21 8.85 -16.70
N CYS A 4 13.06 10.14 -16.38
CA CYS A 4 14.15 10.93 -15.81
C CYS A 4 14.20 10.72 -14.30
N LEU A 5 15.38 10.37 -13.79
CA LEU A 5 15.65 10.19 -12.37
C LEU A 5 16.89 10.99 -11.97
N THR A 6 16.91 11.46 -10.73
CA THR A 6 18.09 12.09 -10.14
C THR A 6 18.90 11.06 -9.34
N VAL A 7 20.19 10.99 -9.60
CA VAL A 7 21.14 10.12 -8.91
C VAL A 7 22.46 10.87 -8.73
N CYS A 8 23.01 10.84 -7.51
CA CYS A 8 24.23 11.59 -7.19
C CYS A 8 24.16 13.09 -7.57
N GLY A 9 22.96 13.70 -7.46
CA GLY A 9 22.73 15.10 -7.83
C GLY A 9 22.68 15.37 -9.35
N ARG A 10 22.65 14.33 -10.19
CA ARG A 10 22.54 14.46 -11.65
C ARG A 10 21.25 13.82 -12.16
N ASN A 11 20.58 14.50 -13.08
CA ASN A 11 19.45 13.95 -13.80
C ASN A 11 19.94 13.06 -14.93
N ALA A 12 19.40 11.84 -15.00
CA ALA A 12 19.70 10.89 -16.06
C ALA A 12 18.43 10.18 -16.52
N ALA A 13 18.39 9.81 -17.81
CA ALA A 13 17.28 9.08 -18.40
C ALA A 13 17.52 7.57 -18.28
N PHE A 14 16.53 6.86 -17.76
CA PHE A 14 16.56 5.42 -17.53
C PHE A 14 15.41 4.75 -18.28
N CYS A 15 15.65 3.60 -18.91
CA CYS A 15 14.60 2.89 -19.62
C CYS A 15 13.73 2.10 -18.64
N ALA A 16 12.43 2.39 -18.60
CA ALA A 16 11.46 1.54 -17.91
C ALA A 16 11.21 0.27 -18.74
N ASP A 17 11.45 -0.89 -18.13
CA ASP A 17 11.33 -2.20 -18.77
C ASP A 17 10.53 -3.16 -17.89
N THR A 18 9.28 -3.44 -18.31
CA THR A 18 8.38 -4.36 -17.61
C THR A 18 8.75 -5.83 -17.83
N GLY A 19 9.62 -6.14 -18.80
CA GLY A 19 10.13 -7.48 -19.05
C GLY A 19 11.33 -7.86 -18.18
N ALA A 20 12.00 -6.88 -17.58
CA ALA A 20 13.13 -7.11 -16.69
C ALA A 20 12.64 -7.25 -15.24
N SER A 21 12.90 -8.39 -14.60
CA SER A 21 12.57 -8.58 -13.17
C SER A 21 13.46 -7.75 -12.24
N ASN A 22 14.69 -7.47 -12.67
CA ASN A 22 15.68 -6.70 -11.90
C ASN A 22 16.22 -5.53 -12.71
N SER A 23 16.57 -4.46 -12.02
CA SER A 23 17.18 -3.28 -12.63
C SER A 23 18.63 -3.55 -13.03
N ILE A 24 18.98 -3.22 -14.28
CA ILE A 24 20.29 -3.50 -14.88
C ILE A 24 21.02 -2.18 -15.14
N ALA A 25 22.22 -2.03 -14.59
CA ALA A 25 23.07 -0.88 -14.82
C ALA A 25 23.72 -0.98 -16.20
N GLY A 26 23.40 -0.02 -17.07
CA GLY A 26 24.08 0.17 -18.34
C GLY A 26 25.51 0.67 -18.16
N GLN A 27 26.32 0.58 -19.21
CA GLN A 27 27.74 0.95 -19.19
C GLN A 27 28.00 2.37 -18.63
N GLU A 28 27.26 3.38 -19.10
CA GLU A 28 27.42 4.76 -18.65
C GLU A 28 27.02 4.96 -17.19
N PHE A 29 25.95 4.31 -16.74
CA PHE A 29 25.49 4.40 -15.37
C PHE A 29 26.42 3.64 -14.41
N PHE A 30 26.94 2.48 -14.83
CA PHE A 30 27.97 1.77 -14.08
C PHE A 30 29.23 2.62 -13.90
N LYS A 31 29.68 3.31 -14.96
CA LYS A 31 30.81 4.25 -14.89
C LYS A 31 30.52 5.40 -13.92
N LEU A 32 29.34 6.02 -14.02
CA LEU A 32 28.91 7.09 -13.10
C LEU A 32 29.00 6.64 -11.63
N LEU A 33 28.48 5.45 -11.31
CA LEU A 33 28.51 4.90 -9.96
C LEU A 33 29.94 4.61 -9.48
N ARG A 34 30.82 4.14 -10.36
CA ARG A 34 32.25 3.92 -10.05
C ARG A 34 32.98 5.24 -9.77
N ASP A 35 32.71 6.27 -10.57
CA ASP A 35 33.30 7.61 -10.38
C ASP A 35 32.86 8.23 -9.04
N HIS A 36 31.63 7.93 -8.60
CA HIS A 36 31.11 8.32 -7.28
C HIS A 36 31.43 7.32 -6.16
N LYS A 37 32.39 6.41 -6.39
CA LYS A 37 32.94 5.47 -5.39
C LYS A 37 31.92 4.49 -4.79
N PHE A 38 30.86 4.13 -5.52
CA PHE A 38 29.96 3.07 -5.07
C PHE A 38 30.70 1.73 -4.98
N ARG A 39 30.43 0.98 -3.92
CA ARG A 39 30.95 -0.38 -3.74
C ARG A 39 30.13 -1.36 -4.57
N PHE A 40 30.82 -2.27 -5.24
CA PHE A 40 30.23 -3.35 -6.02
C PHE A 40 30.63 -4.70 -5.43
N TYR A 41 29.69 -5.63 -5.42
CA TYR A 41 29.88 -6.99 -4.92
C TYR A 41 29.72 -7.96 -6.07
N LYS A 42 30.75 -8.79 -6.31
CA LYS A 42 30.68 -9.90 -7.25
C LYS A 42 29.67 -10.93 -6.76
N ARG A 43 28.81 -11.39 -7.66
CA ARG A 43 27.87 -12.49 -7.42
C ARG A 43 27.67 -13.28 -8.70
N ASP A 44 27.57 -14.59 -8.56
CA ASP A 44 27.06 -15.45 -9.63
C ASP A 44 25.55 -15.33 -9.67
N ILE A 45 25.01 -14.96 -10.83
CA ILE A 45 23.59 -14.78 -11.04
C ILE A 45 23.18 -15.63 -12.24
N THR A 46 22.13 -16.43 -12.06
CA THR A 46 21.44 -17.09 -13.17
C THR A 46 20.50 -16.08 -13.81
N MET A 47 20.80 -15.71 -15.06
CA MET A 47 19.97 -14.81 -15.85
C MET A 47 19.19 -15.61 -16.89
N VAL A 48 17.87 -15.41 -16.92
CA VAL A 48 17.01 -15.87 -18.01
C VAL A 48 16.96 -14.75 -19.04
N LEU A 49 17.46 -15.01 -20.25
CA LEU A 49 17.41 -14.05 -21.36
C LEU A 49 16.02 -14.05 -22.02
N ALA A 50 15.75 -13.04 -22.83
CA ALA A 50 14.47 -12.90 -23.53
C ALA A 50 14.16 -14.07 -24.49
N ASP A 51 15.16 -14.84 -24.92
CA ASP A 51 14.99 -16.05 -25.73
C ASP A 51 14.71 -17.31 -24.87
N GLY A 52 14.51 -17.14 -23.57
CA GLY A 52 14.23 -18.21 -22.61
C GLY A 52 15.45 -19.00 -22.16
N LYS A 53 16.66 -18.68 -22.66
CA LYS A 53 17.88 -19.38 -22.25
C LYS A 53 18.36 -18.88 -20.90
N GLU A 54 18.75 -19.82 -20.06
CA GLU A 54 19.45 -19.54 -18.81
C GLU A 54 20.96 -19.44 -19.05
N ARG A 55 21.57 -18.43 -18.45
CA ARG A 55 23.03 -18.31 -18.36
C ARG A 55 23.43 -17.94 -16.95
N ASN A 56 24.41 -18.64 -16.41
CA ASN A 56 25.11 -18.21 -15.22
C ASN A 56 26.18 -17.19 -15.62
N VAL A 57 26.10 -16.00 -15.03
CA VAL A 57 27.01 -14.90 -15.32
C VAL A 57 27.55 -14.36 -14.00
N GLU A 58 28.87 -14.17 -13.92
CA GLU A 58 29.48 -13.40 -12.83
C GLU A 58 29.12 -11.93 -13.03
N ALA A 59 28.26 -11.40 -12.17
CA ALA A 59 27.77 -10.03 -12.25
C ALA A 59 28.25 -9.20 -11.05
N LEU A 60 28.31 -7.88 -11.24
CA LEU A 60 28.56 -6.94 -10.16
C LEU A 60 27.23 -6.38 -9.67
N THR A 61 27.02 -6.35 -8.36
CA THR A 61 25.80 -5.79 -7.77
C THR A 61 26.12 -4.61 -6.87
N THR A 62 25.27 -3.59 -6.91
CA THR A 62 25.32 -2.45 -5.99
C THR A 62 23.92 -1.98 -5.66
N THR A 63 23.77 -1.19 -4.59
CA THR A 63 22.48 -0.61 -4.21
C THR A 63 22.57 0.90 -4.32
N VAL A 64 21.61 1.50 -5.01
CA VAL A 64 21.59 2.92 -5.34
C VAL A 64 20.27 3.53 -4.88
N ASN A 65 20.34 4.74 -4.34
CA ASN A 65 19.17 5.56 -4.06
C ASN A 65 18.90 6.43 -5.28
N LEU A 66 17.76 6.21 -5.93
CA LEU A 66 17.29 6.99 -7.06
C LEU A 66 16.20 7.94 -6.58
N ASN A 67 16.27 9.21 -6.94
CA ASN A 67 15.20 10.16 -6.70
C ASN A 67 14.35 10.28 -7.97
N VAL A 68 13.04 10.02 -7.83
CA VAL A 68 12.03 10.22 -8.87
C VAL A 68 11.01 11.22 -8.34
N GLU A 69 10.99 12.43 -8.91
CA GLU A 69 10.01 13.47 -8.55
C GLU A 69 9.89 13.74 -7.03
N GLY A 70 11.02 13.71 -6.30
CA GLY A 70 11.09 13.91 -4.85
C GLY A 70 11.05 12.62 -4.03
N LYS A 71 10.67 11.48 -4.63
CA LYS A 71 10.61 10.17 -3.96
C LYS A 71 11.94 9.44 -4.08
N ILE A 72 12.58 9.12 -2.96
CA ILE A 72 13.82 8.34 -2.95
C ILE A 72 13.49 6.84 -2.90
N VAL A 73 13.88 6.12 -3.95
CA VAL A 73 13.69 4.69 -4.10
C VAL A 73 15.04 3.99 -4.09
N ARG A 74 15.22 3.08 -3.13
CA ARG A 74 16.45 2.29 -2.98
C ARG A 74 16.36 1.02 -3.81
N VAL A 75 17.22 0.88 -4.82
CA VAL A 75 17.18 -0.24 -5.77
C VAL A 75 18.53 -0.91 -5.91
N LYS A 76 18.50 -2.24 -6.02
CA LYS A 76 19.68 -3.06 -6.30
C LYS A 76 19.87 -3.16 -7.81
N PHE A 77 21.00 -2.67 -8.29
CA PHE A 77 21.40 -2.80 -9.68
C PHE A 77 22.32 -3.99 -9.90
N ILE A 78 22.11 -4.68 -11.03
CA ILE A 78 23.02 -5.66 -11.60
C ILE A 78 23.79 -4.99 -12.74
N ALA A 79 25.11 -4.93 -12.64
CA ALA A 79 25.99 -4.44 -13.69
C ALA A 79 26.70 -5.63 -14.34
N LEU A 80 26.71 -5.64 -15.67
CA LEU A 80 27.40 -6.63 -16.50
C LEU A 80 28.55 -5.92 -17.23
N PRO A 81 29.79 -5.97 -16.71
CA PRO A 81 30.90 -5.18 -17.24
C PRO A 81 31.24 -5.49 -18.71
N GLU A 82 30.93 -6.71 -19.15
CA GLU A 82 31.22 -7.19 -20.50
C GLU A 82 30.15 -6.79 -21.54
N ALA A 83 28.97 -6.37 -21.09
CA ALA A 83 27.86 -5.98 -21.97
C ALA A 83 28.01 -4.52 -22.44
N LYS A 84 28.76 -4.31 -23.53
CA LYS A 84 29.00 -2.97 -24.08
C LYS A 84 27.74 -2.39 -24.75
N GLY A 85 27.52 -1.09 -24.55
CA GLY A 85 26.44 -0.34 -25.24
C GLY A 85 25.02 -0.60 -24.71
N ASN A 86 24.87 -1.29 -23.58
CA ASN A 86 23.56 -1.49 -22.96
C ASN A 86 23.04 -0.20 -22.29
N ARG A 87 21.75 0.08 -22.47
CA ARG A 87 21.06 1.14 -21.72
C ARG A 87 20.79 0.67 -20.29
N THR A 88 20.69 1.61 -19.37
CA THR A 88 20.25 1.29 -18.01
C THR A 88 18.76 1.00 -18.00
N LEU A 89 18.41 -0.16 -17.46
CA LEU A 89 17.04 -0.65 -17.36
C LEU A 89 16.57 -0.55 -15.92
N LEU A 90 15.35 -0.05 -15.75
CA LEU A 90 14.59 -0.10 -14.51
C LEU A 90 13.57 -1.23 -14.67
N GLY A 91 13.83 -2.31 -13.94
CA GLY A 91 12.98 -3.48 -13.95
C GLY A 91 11.71 -3.28 -13.12
N THR A 92 10.92 -4.34 -13.03
CA THR A 92 9.72 -4.39 -12.18
C THR A 92 10.06 -4.14 -10.70
N ASP A 93 11.27 -4.47 -10.25
CA ASP A 93 11.76 -4.16 -8.90
C ASP A 93 11.74 -2.66 -8.59
N PHE A 94 12.22 -1.81 -9.49
CA PHE A 94 12.12 -0.36 -9.35
C PHE A 94 10.69 0.12 -9.56
N LEU A 95 10.02 -0.32 -10.64
CA LEU A 95 8.70 0.20 -11.00
C LEU A 95 7.67 -0.06 -9.90
N GLN A 96 7.69 -1.26 -9.29
CA GLN A 96 6.82 -1.61 -8.17
C GLN A 96 7.21 -0.85 -6.90
N ALA A 97 8.50 -0.76 -6.56
CA ALA A 97 8.95 -0.05 -5.37
C ALA A 97 8.65 1.46 -5.42
N ALA A 98 8.75 2.06 -6.61
CA ALA A 98 8.38 3.45 -6.85
C ALA A 98 6.86 3.65 -6.90
N GLY A 99 6.09 2.57 -7.16
CA GLY A 99 4.66 2.61 -7.38
C GLY A 99 4.30 3.24 -8.73
N ILE A 100 5.11 3.05 -9.78
CA ILE A 100 4.92 3.67 -11.10
C ILE A 100 3.97 2.83 -11.97
N VAL A 101 3.00 3.49 -12.56
CA VAL A 101 2.07 2.95 -13.55
C VAL A 101 2.39 3.57 -14.91
N LEU A 102 2.57 2.71 -15.92
CA LEU A 102 2.94 3.11 -17.28
C LEU A 102 1.69 3.14 -18.17
N ASN A 103 1.38 4.28 -18.77
CA ASN A 103 0.37 4.40 -19.82
C ASN A 103 1.08 4.47 -21.19
N ILE A 104 1.25 3.31 -21.80
CA ILE A 104 1.97 3.19 -23.08
C ILE A 104 1.19 3.86 -24.22
N GLN A 105 -0.14 3.76 -24.22
CA GLN A 105 -0.99 4.33 -25.27
C GLN A 105 -0.86 5.86 -25.33
N ASN A 106 -0.84 6.50 -24.17
CA ASN A 106 -0.74 7.96 -24.07
C ASN A 106 0.71 8.47 -23.98
N GLY A 107 1.69 7.56 -23.88
CA GLY A 107 3.09 7.93 -23.71
C GLY A 107 3.39 8.62 -22.38
N THR A 108 2.60 8.35 -21.34
CA THR A 108 2.73 8.93 -20.00
C THR A 108 2.93 7.87 -18.94
N TRP A 109 3.36 8.28 -17.76
CA TRP A 109 3.40 7.48 -16.55
C TRP A 109 2.95 8.33 -15.36
N HIS A 110 2.52 7.67 -14.29
CA HIS A 110 2.12 8.33 -13.05
C HIS A 110 2.48 7.44 -11.87
N PHE A 111 2.47 7.98 -10.66
CA PHE A 111 2.49 7.15 -9.46
C PHE A 111 1.08 6.61 -9.21
N SER A 112 0.99 5.34 -8.84
CA SER A 112 -0.26 4.67 -8.44
C SER A 112 -1.00 5.42 -7.33
N GLU A 113 -0.27 6.05 -6.41
CA GLU A 113 -0.81 6.92 -5.36
C GLU A 113 -1.32 8.28 -5.87
N ASN A 114 -0.96 8.68 -7.10
CA ASN A 114 -1.42 9.94 -7.72
C ASN A 114 -1.63 9.80 -9.25
N PRO A 115 -2.71 9.15 -9.70
CA PRO A 115 -2.97 8.91 -11.13
C PRO A 115 -3.23 10.16 -11.98
N HIS A 116 -3.60 11.27 -11.33
CA HIS A 116 -3.91 12.53 -12.00
C HIS A 116 -2.64 13.31 -12.40
N LYS A 117 -1.54 13.15 -11.66
CA LYS A 117 -0.24 13.75 -12.00
C LYS A 117 0.49 12.87 -13.01
N GLN A 118 0.24 13.13 -14.29
CA GLN A 118 0.87 12.42 -15.39
C GLN A 118 2.18 13.08 -15.82
N PHE A 119 3.20 12.25 -16.02
CA PHE A 119 4.50 12.62 -16.53
C PHE A 119 4.68 12.01 -17.92
N SER A 120 5.21 12.79 -18.86
CA SER A 120 5.53 12.26 -20.19
C SER A 120 6.79 11.39 -20.14
N PHE A 121 6.82 10.33 -20.93
CA PHE A 121 8.08 9.65 -21.19
C PHE A 121 9.03 10.53 -21.99
N TYR A 122 10.33 10.43 -21.69
CA TYR A 122 11.37 11.07 -22.49
C TYR A 122 11.56 10.26 -23.78
N LYS A 123 11.42 10.96 -24.91
CA LYS A 123 11.54 10.35 -26.25
C LYS A 123 13.01 10.22 -26.67
N ASN A 124 13.89 11.16 -26.29
CA ASN A 124 15.32 11.10 -26.53
C ASN A 124 16.15 11.37 -25.25
N PRO A 125 17.21 10.59 -24.97
CA PRO A 125 18.13 10.84 -23.85
C PRO A 125 18.86 12.19 -23.92
N SER A 126 18.98 12.76 -25.12
CA SER A 126 19.65 14.03 -25.42
C SER A 126 18.89 15.28 -24.95
N ASP A 127 17.61 15.14 -24.59
CA ASP A 127 16.72 16.26 -24.24
C ASP A 127 16.88 16.70 -22.77
N VAL A 128 17.68 15.99 -21.97
CA VAL A 128 18.05 16.39 -20.59
C VAL A 128 19.20 17.39 -20.66
N LYS A 129 18.93 18.62 -21.11
CA LYS A 129 19.89 19.73 -20.99
C LYS A 129 19.77 20.39 -19.62
N GLU A 130 20.94 20.66 -19.05
CA GLU A 130 21.20 21.34 -17.78
C GLU A 130 20.27 22.55 -17.56
N ASN A 131 19.49 22.50 -16.48
CA ASN A 131 18.93 23.71 -15.87
C ASN A 131 19.29 23.70 -14.38
N LEU A 132 20.48 24.23 -14.11
CA LEU A 132 20.90 24.67 -12.79
C LEU A 132 20.27 26.06 -12.55
N THR A 133 19.38 26.16 -11.57
CA THR A 133 19.17 27.43 -10.86
C THR A 133 19.57 27.25 -9.40
N THR A 134 20.52 28.11 -9.05
CA THR A 134 21.26 28.23 -7.81
C THR A 134 20.34 28.62 -6.67
N ILE A 135 20.28 27.81 -5.60
CA ILE A 135 19.97 28.31 -4.26
C ILE A 135 21.14 27.96 -3.35
N SER A 136 21.59 29.04 -2.72
CA SER A 136 22.83 29.19 -1.97
C SER A 136 22.88 28.36 -0.69
N SER A 137 24.11 28.08 -0.30
CA SER A 137 24.61 27.42 0.92
C SER A 137 23.78 27.59 2.20
N HIS A 138 23.51 26.48 2.89
CA HIS A 138 23.80 26.35 4.33
C HIS A 138 24.00 24.89 4.78
N LYS A 139 25.22 24.64 5.27
CA LYS A 139 25.74 23.63 6.22
C LYS A 139 25.12 22.22 6.23
N VAL A 140 25.94 21.29 5.74
CA VAL A 140 25.94 19.87 6.11
C VAL A 140 26.35 19.75 7.58
N THR A 141 25.46 19.23 8.42
CA THR A 141 25.81 18.58 9.68
C THR A 141 25.70 17.07 9.49
N SER A 142 26.63 16.35 10.12
CA SER A 142 26.90 14.91 10.08
C SER A 142 25.68 13.97 10.20
N PRO A 143 25.82 12.70 9.76
CA PRO A 143 24.73 11.75 9.67
C PRO A 143 24.34 11.24 11.06
N GLU A 144 23.15 11.61 11.53
CA GLU A 144 22.51 10.89 12.63
C GLU A 144 21.86 9.62 12.09
N THR A 145 22.30 8.53 12.69
CA THR A 145 21.81 7.16 12.64
C THR A 145 20.27 7.14 12.58
N ILE A 146 19.68 6.63 11.49
CA ILE A 146 18.25 6.29 11.48
C ILE A 146 18.07 5.05 12.35
N PRO A 147 17.37 5.13 13.49
CA PRO A 147 17.15 3.96 14.33
C PRO A 147 16.11 3.04 13.70
N VAL A 148 16.29 1.77 14.03
CA VAL A 148 15.28 0.72 14.04
C VAL A 148 13.96 1.25 14.59
N ALA A 149 12.87 0.84 13.96
CA ALA A 149 11.48 1.19 14.24
C ALA A 149 11.16 1.39 15.74
N LEU A 150 10.61 2.56 16.06
CA LEU A 150 9.95 2.94 17.31
C LEU A 150 8.98 4.12 16.99
N PRO A 151 7.98 4.35 17.85
CA PRO A 151 6.54 4.30 17.57
C PRO A 151 6.04 5.39 16.60
N GLU A 152 4.80 5.28 16.13
CA GLU A 152 4.10 6.32 15.35
C GLU A 152 4.18 7.68 16.07
N THR A 153 5.23 8.46 15.79
CA THR A 153 5.35 9.86 16.18
C THR A 153 4.36 10.63 15.32
N SER A 154 3.32 11.17 15.97
CA SER A 154 2.26 12.02 15.45
C SER A 154 2.64 12.76 14.17
N VAL A 155 2.24 12.19 13.03
CA VAL A 155 2.16 12.94 11.79
C VAL A 155 1.20 14.10 12.06
N PRO A 156 1.59 15.37 11.82
CA PRO A 156 0.69 16.48 12.08
C PRO A 156 -0.59 16.30 11.27
N VAL A 157 -1.75 16.34 11.96
CA VAL A 157 -3.07 16.18 11.35
C VAL A 157 -3.47 17.49 10.67
N ILE A 158 -2.89 17.71 9.49
CA ILE A 158 -3.09 18.85 8.60
C ILE A 158 -3.18 18.38 7.14
N LEU A 159 -3.77 19.21 6.28
CA LEU A 159 -3.79 18.95 4.84
C LEU A 159 -2.37 18.89 4.29
N ARG A 160 -2.11 17.89 3.46
CA ARG A 160 -0.87 17.77 2.70
C ARG A 160 -0.75 18.90 1.68
N GLU A 161 0.48 19.15 1.22
CA GLU A 161 0.73 20.21 0.24
C GLU A 161 -0.02 19.99 -1.08
N ASP A 162 -0.24 18.73 -1.46
CA ASP A 162 -0.94 18.34 -2.68
C ASP A 162 -2.47 18.27 -2.54
N GLU A 163 -3.00 18.37 -1.32
CA GLU A 163 -4.43 18.39 -1.03
C GLU A 163 -4.98 19.81 -1.01
N GLY A 164 -6.20 20.02 -1.52
CA GLY A 164 -6.85 21.33 -1.44
C GLY A 164 -6.11 22.45 -2.21
N ASN A 165 -5.47 22.14 -3.34
CA ASN A 165 -4.72 23.13 -4.15
C ASN A 165 -5.57 24.32 -4.65
N HIS A 166 -6.89 24.14 -4.69
CA HIS A 166 -7.85 25.17 -5.08
C HIS A 166 -8.30 26.05 -3.90
N LEU A 167 -7.88 25.71 -2.66
CA LEU A 167 -8.21 26.47 -1.46
C LEU A 167 -7.32 27.72 -1.35
N THR A 168 -7.93 28.84 -0.98
CA THR A 168 -7.18 30.02 -0.53
C THR A 168 -6.44 29.71 0.77
N SER A 169 -5.39 30.49 1.10
CA SER A 169 -4.65 30.31 2.36
C SER A 169 -5.57 30.34 3.59
N LYS A 170 -6.54 31.28 3.62
CA LYS A 170 -7.53 31.36 4.72
C LYS A 170 -8.42 30.12 4.83
N GLN A 171 -8.81 29.52 3.71
CA GLN A 171 -9.61 28.29 3.71
C GLN A 171 -8.79 27.09 4.17
N ARG A 172 -7.54 26.99 3.71
CA ARG A 172 -6.61 25.95 4.18
C ARG A 172 -6.38 26.04 5.69
N ASP A 173 -6.19 27.25 6.23
CA ASP A 173 -6.01 27.46 7.67
C ASP A 173 -7.24 27.04 8.48
N LYS A 174 -8.45 27.35 8.00
CA LYS A 174 -9.70 26.87 8.62
C LYS A 174 -9.79 25.35 8.60
N PHE A 175 -9.50 24.71 7.47
CA PHE A 175 -9.57 23.26 7.35
C PHE A 175 -8.53 22.55 8.23
N ASN A 176 -7.30 23.07 8.28
CA ASN A 176 -6.26 22.58 9.19
C ASN A 176 -6.65 22.74 10.66
N SER A 177 -7.39 23.80 11.01
CA SER A 177 -7.91 23.99 12.36
C SER A 177 -8.96 22.92 12.71
N LEU A 178 -9.85 22.57 11.78
CA LEU A 178 -10.82 21.49 11.94
C LEU A 178 -10.12 20.13 12.09
N LEU A 179 -9.17 19.82 11.20
CA LEU A 179 -8.40 18.58 11.27
C LEU A 179 -7.69 18.41 12.62
N LYS A 180 -7.14 19.51 13.15
CA LYS A 180 -6.53 19.53 14.47
C LYS A 180 -7.54 19.39 15.61
N GLU A 181 -8.72 20.01 15.49
CA GLU A 181 -9.81 19.83 16.46
C GLU A 181 -10.23 18.36 16.57
N PHE A 182 -10.28 17.65 15.44
CA PHE A 182 -10.63 16.24 15.35
C PHE A 182 -9.40 15.31 15.27
N GLU A 183 -8.23 15.73 15.73
CA GLU A 183 -6.98 14.96 15.67
C GLU A 183 -7.12 13.55 16.26
N THR A 184 -7.93 13.41 17.31
CA THR A 184 -8.21 12.12 17.96
C THR A 184 -8.86 11.09 17.04
N CYS A 185 -9.60 11.50 16.01
CA CYS A 185 -10.20 10.59 15.04
C CYS A 185 -9.17 9.91 14.12
N PHE A 186 -7.96 10.47 14.04
CA PHE A 186 -6.87 9.96 13.20
C PHE A 186 -5.87 9.13 14.00
N HIS A 187 -6.03 9.04 15.32
CA HIS A 187 -5.19 8.18 16.15
C HIS A 187 -5.50 6.70 15.85
N PRO A 188 -4.47 5.85 15.76
CA PRO A 188 -4.65 4.42 15.59
C PRO A 188 -5.22 3.77 16.85
N GLY A 189 -6.02 2.71 16.64
CA GLY A 189 -6.68 1.97 17.71
C GLY A 189 -8.09 2.49 17.99
N GLY A 190 -8.65 2.05 19.12
CA GLY A 190 -10.01 2.38 19.55
C GLY A 190 -10.90 1.16 19.73
N ASP A 191 -11.98 1.35 20.48
CA ASP A 191 -12.98 0.32 20.74
C ASP A 191 -13.75 -0.04 19.46
N PRO A 192 -14.27 -1.27 19.35
CA PRO A 192 -15.08 -1.61 18.20
C PRO A 192 -16.37 -0.82 18.24
N THR A 193 -16.92 -0.54 17.06
CA THR A 193 -18.18 0.18 16.94
C THR A 193 -19.32 -0.58 17.61
N SER A 194 -20.23 0.16 18.24
CA SER A 194 -21.46 -0.39 18.84
C SER A 194 -22.63 -0.47 17.84
N PHE A 195 -22.46 0.00 16.59
CA PHE A 195 -23.55 0.05 15.60
C PHE A 195 -23.95 -1.33 15.06
N ILE A 196 -23.01 -2.28 15.01
CA ILE A 196 -23.25 -3.63 14.48
C ILE A 196 -22.21 -4.62 15.01
N GLU A 197 -22.59 -5.89 15.08
CA GLU A 197 -21.68 -7.02 15.28
C GLU A 197 -21.65 -7.90 14.03
N TYR A 198 -20.53 -8.58 13.82
CA TYR A 198 -20.36 -9.54 12.74
C TYR A 198 -20.82 -10.93 13.17
N HIS A 199 -21.76 -11.49 12.41
CA HIS A 199 -22.30 -12.82 12.63
C HIS A 199 -21.92 -13.78 11.49
N ILE A 200 -21.71 -15.05 11.84
CA ILE A 200 -21.30 -16.11 10.90
C ILE A 200 -22.29 -17.27 10.99
N GLN A 201 -23.27 -17.25 10.10
CA GLN A 201 -24.31 -18.29 10.06
C GLN A 201 -23.87 -19.47 9.19
N THR A 202 -23.46 -20.56 9.83
CA THR A 202 -23.12 -21.83 9.17
C THR A 202 -24.27 -22.84 9.17
N GLY A 203 -25.44 -22.48 9.68
CA GLY A 203 -26.56 -23.41 9.88
C GLY A 203 -26.16 -24.60 10.76
N ASN A 204 -26.58 -25.81 10.38
CA ASN A 204 -26.27 -27.05 11.10
C ASN A 204 -25.01 -27.76 10.55
N ASN A 205 -24.15 -27.06 9.82
CA ASN A 205 -22.93 -27.66 9.28
C ASN A 205 -21.92 -27.94 10.40
N LEU A 206 -21.16 -29.02 10.25
CA LEU A 206 -20.06 -29.37 11.16
C LEU A 206 -18.91 -28.35 11.07
N PRO A 207 -18.11 -28.19 12.13
CA PRO A 207 -16.93 -27.34 12.11
C PRO A 207 -15.94 -27.69 11.00
N VAL A 208 -15.35 -26.64 10.40
CA VAL A 208 -14.33 -26.78 9.36
C VAL A 208 -12.95 -26.70 10.01
N SER A 209 -12.17 -27.77 9.89
CA SER A 209 -10.81 -27.85 10.43
C SER A 209 -9.82 -28.32 9.36
N GLU A 210 -8.74 -27.57 9.20
CA GLU A 210 -7.67 -27.83 8.23
C GLU A 210 -6.29 -27.74 8.91
N PRO A 211 -5.29 -28.49 8.43
CA PRO A 211 -3.94 -28.38 8.97
C PRO A 211 -3.25 -27.08 8.53
N PRO A 212 -2.31 -26.53 9.33
CA PRO A 212 -1.56 -25.35 8.95
C PRO A 212 -0.66 -25.63 7.75
N TYR A 213 -0.50 -24.64 6.88
CA TYR A 213 0.43 -24.74 5.76
C TYR A 213 1.90 -24.72 6.23
N ARG A 214 2.77 -25.40 5.46
CA ARG A 214 4.21 -25.36 5.70
C ARG A 214 4.77 -23.98 5.39
N MET A 215 5.64 -23.48 6.26
CA MET A 215 6.25 -22.15 6.14
C MET A 215 7.77 -22.22 6.30
N THR A 216 8.47 -21.40 5.51
CA THR A 216 9.92 -21.21 5.65
C THR A 216 10.24 -20.44 6.94
N PRO A 217 11.47 -20.53 7.48
CA PRO A 217 11.85 -19.80 8.69
C PRO A 217 11.59 -18.28 8.60
N ALA A 218 11.94 -17.65 7.47
CA ALA A 218 11.69 -16.22 7.25
C ALA A 218 10.19 -15.87 7.29
N LYS A 219 9.33 -16.71 6.73
CA LYS A 219 7.87 -16.52 6.79
C LYS A 219 7.33 -16.69 8.21
N LYS A 220 7.90 -17.61 8.99
CA LYS A 220 7.51 -17.81 10.40
C LYS A 220 7.83 -16.59 11.26
N GLU A 221 9.00 -15.99 11.08
CA GLU A 221 9.39 -14.77 11.82
C GLU A 221 8.45 -13.59 11.52
N LEU A 222 8.15 -13.37 10.24
CA LEU A 222 7.20 -12.33 9.85
C LEU A 222 5.78 -12.59 10.38
N LEU A 223 5.32 -13.85 10.33
CA LEU A 223 4.05 -14.23 10.92
C LEU A 223 4.02 -13.96 12.43
N LYS A 224 5.08 -14.33 13.15
CA LYS A 224 5.13 -14.14 14.61
C LYS A 224 5.01 -12.67 14.97
N LYS A 225 5.71 -11.78 14.25
CA LYS A 225 5.61 -10.33 14.45
C LYS A 225 4.20 -9.80 14.23
N GLU A 226 3.50 -10.28 13.20
CA GLU A 226 2.12 -9.88 12.93
C GLU A 226 1.16 -10.37 14.01
N LEU A 227 1.29 -11.63 14.45
CA LEU A 227 0.48 -12.19 15.53
C LEU A 227 0.66 -11.40 16.83
N ASP A 228 1.89 -11.05 17.18
CA ASP A 228 2.18 -10.29 18.39
C ASP A 228 1.55 -8.88 18.34
N SER A 229 1.49 -8.24 17.16
CA SER A 229 0.77 -6.96 16.97
C SER A 229 -0.73 -7.12 17.15
N LEU A 230 -1.34 -8.12 16.50
CA LEU A 230 -2.78 -8.37 16.57
C LEU A 230 -3.24 -8.75 17.98
N LEU A 231 -2.40 -9.49 18.73
CA LEU A 231 -2.63 -9.82 20.14
C LEU A 231 -2.55 -8.55 21.02
N ALA A 232 -1.52 -7.72 20.82
CA ALA A 232 -1.36 -6.48 21.57
C ALA A 232 -2.50 -5.47 21.33
N GLU A 233 -3.06 -5.46 20.11
CA GLU A 233 -4.20 -4.64 19.72
C GLU A 233 -5.56 -5.22 20.14
N GLY A 234 -5.60 -6.43 20.71
CA GLY A 234 -6.84 -7.10 21.09
C GLY A 234 -7.75 -7.44 19.90
N ILE A 235 -7.15 -7.67 18.73
CA ILE A 235 -7.87 -8.07 17.51
C ILE A 235 -8.07 -9.59 17.48
N ILE A 236 -7.09 -10.33 18.01
CA ILE A 236 -7.12 -11.79 18.15
C ILE A 236 -6.81 -12.21 19.58
N GLU A 237 -7.14 -13.45 19.91
CA GLU A 237 -6.73 -14.12 21.15
C GLU A 237 -6.38 -15.59 20.90
N GLU A 238 -5.62 -16.20 21.81
CA GLU A 238 -5.38 -17.64 21.79
C GLU A 238 -6.68 -18.39 22.11
N CYS A 239 -6.96 -19.46 21.38
CA CYS A 239 -8.19 -20.21 21.57
C CYS A 239 -8.02 -21.72 21.36
N GLU A 240 -8.92 -22.48 21.94
CA GLU A 240 -9.20 -23.87 21.57
C GLU A 240 -10.53 -23.91 20.84
N SER A 241 -10.53 -24.28 19.55
CA SER A 241 -11.73 -24.27 18.72
C SER A 241 -11.81 -25.55 17.88
N PRO A 242 -13.03 -26.09 17.64
CA PRO A 242 -13.21 -27.15 16.66
C PRO A 242 -13.04 -26.67 15.21
N TYR A 243 -13.04 -25.34 14.98
CA TYR A 243 -12.70 -24.74 13.69
C TYR A 243 -11.21 -24.46 13.59
N ALA A 244 -10.65 -24.59 12.38
CA ALA A 244 -9.27 -24.23 12.11
C ALA A 244 -9.09 -23.92 10.62
N SER A 245 -9.03 -22.63 10.27
CA SER A 245 -8.66 -22.20 8.92
C SER A 245 -7.15 -21.87 8.83
N PRO A 246 -6.42 -22.29 7.79
CA PRO A 246 -4.98 -22.13 7.76
C PRO A 246 -4.57 -20.70 7.38
N VAL A 247 -3.47 -20.22 7.96
CA VAL A 247 -2.87 -18.92 7.61
C VAL A 247 -2.18 -18.97 6.24
N VAL A 248 -2.40 -17.92 5.44
CA VAL A 248 -1.74 -17.66 4.17
C VAL A 248 -1.04 -16.29 4.24
N LEU A 249 0.25 -16.26 3.91
CA LEU A 249 0.98 -15.00 3.78
C LEU A 249 1.06 -14.56 2.33
N VAL A 250 0.48 -13.41 2.03
CA VAL A 250 0.47 -12.81 0.68
C VAL A 250 1.47 -11.65 0.65
N PRO A 251 2.44 -11.64 -0.29
CA PRO A 251 3.34 -10.50 -0.43
C PRO A 251 2.58 -9.27 -0.94
N LYS A 252 2.79 -8.12 -0.32
CA LYS A 252 2.37 -6.80 -0.84
C LYS A 252 3.43 -6.31 -1.86
N PRO A 253 3.05 -5.45 -2.82
CA PRO A 253 3.98 -4.89 -3.80
C PRO A 253 5.17 -4.12 -3.18
N ASN A 254 4.97 -3.56 -1.99
CA ASN A 254 6.00 -2.84 -1.23
C ASN A 254 6.97 -3.78 -0.45
N GLY A 255 6.88 -5.11 -0.65
CA GLY A 255 7.74 -6.10 -0.01
C GLY A 255 7.33 -6.50 1.42
N SER A 256 6.36 -5.81 2.02
CA SER A 256 5.73 -6.28 3.26
C SER A 256 4.78 -7.44 2.98
N ILE A 257 4.32 -8.15 4.01
CA ILE A 257 3.37 -9.26 3.87
C ILE A 257 1.99 -8.86 4.39
N ARG A 258 0.95 -9.50 3.87
CA ARG A 258 -0.41 -9.47 4.41
C ARG A 258 -0.70 -10.84 5.01
N LEU A 259 -1.07 -10.86 6.29
CA LEU A 259 -1.64 -12.03 6.91
C LEU A 259 -3.08 -12.19 6.42
N CYS A 260 -3.35 -13.31 5.77
CA CYS A 260 -4.67 -13.69 5.31
C CYS A 260 -5.02 -15.04 5.95
N ILE A 261 -6.31 -15.27 6.21
CA ILE A 261 -6.81 -16.58 6.61
C ILE A 261 -7.57 -17.18 5.45
N ASP A 262 -7.32 -18.45 5.15
CA ASP A 262 -8.02 -19.15 4.10
C ASP A 262 -9.38 -19.66 4.59
N TYR A 263 -10.38 -18.78 4.60
CA TYR A 263 -11.76 -19.13 4.96
C TYR A 263 -12.55 -19.79 3.83
N ARG A 264 -11.94 -20.22 2.71
CA ARG A 264 -12.69 -20.71 1.55
C ARG A 264 -13.64 -21.87 1.88
N LYS A 265 -13.21 -22.84 2.69
CA LYS A 265 -14.07 -23.96 3.12
C LYS A 265 -15.18 -23.52 4.05
N LEU A 266 -14.88 -22.64 5.02
CA LEU A 266 -15.89 -22.09 5.91
C LEU A 266 -16.95 -21.29 5.13
N ASN A 267 -16.50 -20.40 4.25
CA ASN A 267 -17.34 -19.58 3.37
C ASN A 267 -18.27 -20.41 2.46
N ALA A 268 -17.88 -21.63 2.11
CA ALA A 268 -18.73 -22.54 1.33
C ALA A 268 -19.93 -23.07 2.13
N THR A 269 -19.81 -23.13 3.46
CA THR A 269 -20.88 -23.54 4.39
C THR A 269 -21.66 -22.37 4.99
N THR A 270 -21.10 -21.15 4.91
CA THR A 270 -21.76 -19.93 5.39
C THR A 270 -22.94 -19.57 4.50
N ILE A 271 -24.10 -19.33 5.12
CA ILE A 271 -25.31 -18.87 4.46
C ILE A 271 -25.03 -17.49 3.84
N PRO A 272 -25.23 -17.29 2.52
CA PRO A 272 -24.92 -16.03 1.87
C PRO A 272 -25.81 -14.90 2.38
N ASP A 273 -25.19 -13.76 2.67
CA ASP A 273 -25.91 -12.50 2.88
C ASP A 273 -26.05 -11.75 1.56
N THR A 274 -27.27 -11.36 1.20
CA THR A 274 -27.60 -10.69 -0.07
C THR A 274 -27.84 -9.19 0.10
N TYR A 275 -27.37 -8.61 1.21
CA TYR A 275 -27.44 -7.16 1.43
C TYR A 275 -26.88 -6.40 0.21
N PRO A 276 -27.63 -5.42 -0.33
CA PRO A 276 -27.24 -4.75 -1.56
C PRO A 276 -25.98 -3.90 -1.32
N LEU A 277 -24.99 -4.08 -2.18
CA LEU A 277 -23.86 -3.16 -2.28
C LEU A 277 -24.22 -2.03 -3.26
N PRO A 278 -23.90 -0.77 -2.93
CA PRO A 278 -24.16 0.34 -3.83
C PRO A 278 -23.37 0.17 -5.13
N ARG A 279 -23.99 0.52 -6.26
CA ARG A 279 -23.30 0.48 -7.55
C ARG A 279 -22.44 1.72 -7.71
N MET A 280 -21.20 1.52 -8.14
CA MET A 280 -20.25 2.61 -8.34
C MET A 280 -20.77 3.66 -9.34
N ASP A 281 -21.45 3.24 -10.40
CA ASP A 281 -22.02 4.16 -11.40
C ASP A 281 -23.08 5.09 -10.79
N ASP A 282 -23.90 4.59 -9.87
CA ASP A 282 -24.94 5.38 -9.20
C ASP A 282 -24.27 6.43 -8.29
N LEU A 283 -23.28 6.02 -7.49
CA LEU A 283 -22.49 6.93 -6.65
C LEU A 283 -21.78 8.00 -7.48
N LEU A 284 -21.17 7.63 -8.61
CA LEU A 284 -20.48 8.59 -9.49
C LEU A 284 -21.45 9.58 -10.13
N ASN A 285 -22.67 9.16 -10.46
CA ASN A 285 -23.68 10.07 -10.99
C ASN A 285 -24.12 11.11 -9.95
N GLU A 286 -24.25 10.71 -8.69
CA GLU A 286 -24.56 11.62 -7.58
C GLU A 286 -23.44 12.63 -7.31
N ALA A 287 -22.18 12.27 -7.57
CA ALA A 287 -21.01 13.14 -7.37
C ALA A 287 -20.80 14.22 -8.46
N LYS A 288 -21.46 14.11 -9.63
CA LYS A 288 -21.15 14.94 -10.81
C LYS A 288 -21.40 16.45 -10.66
N SER A 289 -22.09 16.90 -9.61
CA SER A 289 -22.52 18.30 -9.45
C SER A 289 -21.88 19.04 -8.28
N THR A 290 -20.85 18.52 -7.63
CA THR A 290 -20.33 19.09 -6.37
C THR A 290 -18.96 19.75 -6.53
N LYS A 291 -18.77 20.93 -5.90
CA LYS A 291 -17.52 21.72 -6.01
C LYS A 291 -16.43 21.29 -5.02
N PHE A 292 -16.82 20.79 -3.86
CA PHE A 292 -15.92 20.35 -2.80
C PHE A 292 -16.16 18.87 -2.52
N MET A 293 -15.07 18.12 -2.40
CA MET A 293 -15.06 16.69 -2.14
C MET A 293 -13.92 16.37 -1.18
N SER A 294 -14.24 15.63 -0.13
CA SER A 294 -13.27 15.01 0.77
C SER A 294 -13.50 13.51 0.79
N THR A 295 -12.41 12.73 0.70
CA THR A 295 -12.44 11.28 0.83
C THR A 295 -11.83 10.89 2.16
N ILE A 296 -12.53 10.05 2.91
CA ILE A 296 -12.12 9.50 4.19
C ILE A 296 -11.98 7.98 3.99
N ASP A 297 -10.76 7.48 4.19
CA ASP A 297 -10.44 6.05 4.15
C ASP A 297 -10.32 5.53 5.60
N LEU A 298 -11.04 4.45 5.89
CA LEU A 298 -11.06 3.83 7.22
C LEU A 298 -9.87 2.87 7.37
N LYS A 299 -8.88 3.24 8.20
CA LYS A 299 -7.75 2.35 8.55
C LYS A 299 -8.28 1.04 9.14
N ALA A 300 -8.00 -0.06 8.46
CA ALA A 300 -8.46 -1.40 8.83
C ALA A 300 -9.96 -1.46 9.15
N GLY A 301 -10.81 -0.84 8.31
CA GLY A 301 -12.25 -0.67 8.55
C GLY A 301 -12.95 -1.89 9.13
N TYR A 302 -12.71 -3.10 8.60
CA TYR A 302 -13.34 -4.32 9.12
C TYR A 302 -13.04 -4.61 10.59
N HIS A 303 -11.84 -4.31 11.09
CA HIS A 303 -11.48 -4.46 12.51
C HIS A 303 -12.22 -3.47 13.41
N GLN A 304 -13.00 -2.53 12.89
CA GLN A 304 -13.89 -1.71 13.71
C GLN A 304 -15.14 -2.50 14.12
N VAL A 305 -15.48 -3.60 13.46
CA VAL A 305 -16.67 -4.40 13.79
C VAL A 305 -16.28 -5.55 14.72
N LYS A 306 -16.95 -5.66 15.87
CA LYS A 306 -16.78 -6.79 16.79
C LYS A 306 -17.40 -8.06 16.20
N VAL A 307 -16.74 -9.21 16.34
CA VAL A 307 -17.35 -10.51 16.07
C VAL A 307 -18.25 -10.88 17.23
N TYR A 308 -19.50 -11.27 16.93
CA TYR A 308 -20.42 -11.76 17.94
C TYR A 308 -19.80 -12.92 18.71
N GLU A 309 -19.90 -12.90 20.04
CA GLU A 309 -19.13 -13.78 20.94
C GLU A 309 -19.31 -15.26 20.59
N ALA A 310 -20.54 -15.71 20.34
CA ALA A 310 -20.83 -17.10 19.97
C ALA A 310 -20.40 -17.49 18.54
N ASP A 311 -19.99 -16.51 17.72
CA ASP A 311 -19.47 -16.74 16.37
C ASP A 311 -17.93 -16.62 16.32
N GLN A 312 -17.27 -16.19 17.40
CA GLN A 312 -15.82 -16.04 17.44
C GLN A 312 -15.12 -17.35 17.12
N GLU A 313 -15.53 -18.48 17.73
CA GLU A 313 -14.91 -19.79 17.49
C GLU A 313 -14.83 -20.16 15.99
N LYS A 314 -15.77 -19.69 15.17
CA LYS A 314 -15.83 -19.95 13.72
C LYS A 314 -14.74 -19.22 12.97
N THR A 315 -14.20 -18.14 13.54
CA THR A 315 -13.04 -17.39 13.01
C THR A 315 -11.71 -18.01 13.39
N ALA A 316 -11.71 -19.13 14.10
CA ALA A 316 -10.47 -19.75 14.54
C ALA A 316 -9.58 -20.13 13.34
N PHE A 317 -8.31 -19.75 13.47
CA PHE A 317 -7.29 -20.02 12.49
C PHE A 317 -6.08 -20.70 13.12
N ILE A 318 -5.36 -21.48 12.31
CA ILE A 318 -4.25 -22.31 12.76
C ILE A 318 -2.96 -21.93 12.03
N CYS A 319 -1.88 -21.89 12.80
CA CYS A 319 -0.54 -21.64 12.29
C CYS A 319 0.51 -22.46 13.06
N PRO A 320 1.80 -22.42 12.66
CA PRO A 320 2.85 -23.17 13.37
C PRO A 320 3.09 -22.77 14.83
N PHE A 321 2.43 -21.73 15.33
CA PHE A 321 2.58 -21.21 16.69
C PHE A 321 1.39 -21.52 17.60
N GLY A 322 0.27 -22.00 17.05
CA GLY A 322 -0.94 -22.27 17.82
C GLY A 322 -2.22 -22.00 17.01
N THR A 323 -3.33 -21.96 17.75
CA THR A 323 -4.66 -21.60 17.26
C THR A 323 -5.13 -20.31 17.91
N TYR A 324 -5.72 -19.44 17.10
CA TYR A 324 -6.16 -18.12 17.51
C TYR A 324 -7.53 -17.84 16.92
N THR A 325 -8.32 -17.01 17.59
CA THR A 325 -9.62 -16.55 17.11
C THR A 325 -9.63 -15.03 16.96
N PHE A 326 -10.47 -14.52 16.07
CA PHE A 326 -10.66 -13.09 15.90
C PHE A 326 -11.79 -12.58 16.80
N LEU A 327 -11.48 -11.55 17.58
CA LEU A 327 -12.45 -10.76 18.34
C LEU A 327 -13.11 -9.69 17.46
N ARG A 328 -12.44 -9.30 16.37
CA ARG A 328 -12.88 -8.28 15.42
C ARG A 328 -12.90 -8.81 14.01
N MET A 329 -13.86 -8.37 13.20
CA MET A 329 -14.18 -8.97 11.91
C MET A 329 -12.96 -8.97 10.97
N PRO A 330 -12.41 -10.15 10.61
CA PRO A 330 -11.25 -10.19 9.74
C PRO A 330 -11.65 -10.13 8.26
N PHE A 331 -10.66 -9.87 7.41
CA PHE A 331 -10.81 -10.00 5.97
C PHE A 331 -10.98 -11.47 5.53
N GLY A 332 -11.58 -11.66 4.35
CA GLY A 332 -11.67 -12.98 3.70
C GLY A 332 -12.97 -13.73 3.96
N PHE A 333 -13.83 -13.23 4.85
CA PHE A 333 -15.17 -13.77 5.04
C PHE A 333 -16.14 -13.34 3.93
N ARG A 334 -17.01 -14.27 3.53
CA ARG A 334 -18.00 -14.07 2.47
C ARG A 334 -18.94 -12.89 2.72
N ASN A 335 -19.44 -12.78 3.95
CA ASN A 335 -20.47 -11.80 4.30
C ASN A 335 -19.89 -10.52 4.94
N ALA A 336 -18.56 -10.40 5.07
CA ALA A 336 -17.94 -9.20 5.65
C ALA A 336 -18.31 -7.91 4.90
N PRO A 337 -18.31 -7.85 3.55
CA PRO A 337 -18.74 -6.67 2.81
C PRO A 337 -20.20 -6.28 3.08
N ALA A 338 -21.10 -7.26 3.16
CA ALA A 338 -22.52 -7.03 3.44
C ALA A 338 -22.75 -6.43 4.84
N THR A 339 -22.08 -6.98 5.85
CA THR A 339 -22.14 -6.42 7.21
C THR A 339 -21.53 -5.03 7.29
N PHE A 340 -20.41 -4.81 6.60
CA PHE A 340 -19.78 -3.49 6.58
C PHE A 340 -20.66 -2.45 5.87
N GLN A 341 -21.29 -2.80 4.76
CA GLN A 341 -22.22 -1.87 4.10
C GLN A 341 -23.42 -1.52 5.00
N ARG A 342 -23.94 -2.47 5.77
CA ARG A 342 -24.97 -2.17 6.79
C ARG A 342 -24.49 -1.22 7.88
N LEU A 343 -23.24 -1.36 8.33
CA LEU A 343 -22.64 -0.41 9.29
C LEU A 343 -22.67 1.00 8.70
N ILE A 344 -22.18 1.13 7.47
CA ILE A 344 -22.09 2.41 6.77
C ILE A 344 -23.48 3.02 6.53
N ASP A 345 -24.47 2.23 6.14
CA ASP A 345 -25.84 2.72 5.96
C ASP A 345 -26.47 3.20 7.28
N LYS A 346 -26.23 2.47 8.38
CA LYS A 346 -26.65 2.90 9.73
C LYS A 346 -25.97 4.20 10.13
N PHE A 347 -24.66 4.29 9.94
CA PHE A 347 -23.89 5.51 10.21
C PHE A 347 -24.44 6.70 9.40
N ARG A 348 -24.63 6.52 8.09
CA ARG A 348 -25.16 7.54 7.18
C ARG A 348 -26.58 7.99 7.56
N SER A 349 -27.43 7.08 8.05
CA SER A 349 -28.78 7.44 8.51
C SER A 349 -28.78 8.46 9.66
N GLY A 350 -27.70 8.55 10.42
CA GLY A 350 -27.49 9.56 11.46
C GLY A 350 -27.07 10.93 10.91
N LEU A 351 -26.60 11.00 9.67
CA LEU A 351 -26.03 12.19 9.04
C LEU A 351 -27.02 12.88 8.09
N LYS A 352 -28.19 13.27 8.60
CA LYS A 352 -29.31 13.77 7.78
C LYS A 352 -28.99 15.00 6.93
N ASP A 353 -28.07 15.85 7.40
CA ASP A 353 -27.72 17.11 6.75
C ASP A 353 -26.39 17.06 5.98
N VAL A 354 -25.71 15.90 5.98
CA VAL A 354 -24.44 15.69 5.29
C VAL A 354 -24.66 14.85 4.05
N PHE A 355 -24.30 15.40 2.89
CA PHE A 355 -24.31 14.65 1.65
C PHE A 355 -23.00 13.84 1.56
N ALA A 356 -23.08 12.58 2.01
CA ALA A 356 -21.98 11.63 1.94
C ALA A 356 -22.35 10.43 1.06
N LEU A 357 -21.46 10.10 0.13
CA LEU A 357 -21.44 8.85 -0.60
C LEU A 357 -20.53 7.88 0.15
N SER A 358 -20.83 6.59 0.04
CA SER A 358 -20.04 5.60 0.74
C SER A 358 -20.05 4.28 -0.01
N TYR A 359 -18.86 3.69 -0.18
CA TYR A 359 -18.66 2.38 -0.76
C TYR A 359 -17.71 1.59 0.13
N LEU A 360 -18.24 0.67 0.93
CA LEU A 360 -17.47 -0.07 1.92
C LEU A 360 -16.62 0.88 2.80
N ASP A 361 -15.30 0.73 2.79
CA ASP A 361 -14.35 1.48 3.64
C ASP A 361 -14.13 2.93 3.16
N ASP A 362 -14.56 3.29 1.94
CA ASP A 362 -14.42 4.62 1.36
C ASP A 362 -15.66 5.48 1.64
N ILE A 363 -15.48 6.58 2.38
CA ILE A 363 -16.53 7.59 2.61
C ILE A 363 -16.15 8.87 1.85
N ILE A 364 -17.06 9.40 1.07
CA ILE A 364 -16.87 10.62 0.27
C ILE A 364 -17.88 11.67 0.72
N VAL A 365 -17.39 12.75 1.33
CA VAL A 365 -18.22 13.89 1.72
C VAL A 365 -18.21 14.90 0.58
N LEU A 366 -19.39 15.36 0.15
CA LEU A 366 -19.52 16.33 -0.93
C LEU A 366 -20.29 17.58 -0.50
N SER A 367 -19.95 18.72 -1.07
CA SER A 367 -20.60 19.99 -0.78
C SER A 367 -20.53 20.99 -1.94
N GLU A 368 -21.47 21.92 -1.96
CA GLU A 368 -21.58 22.94 -3.00
C GLU A 368 -20.63 24.13 -2.78
N ASN A 369 -20.25 24.38 -1.53
CA ASN A 369 -19.36 25.48 -1.14
C ASN A 369 -18.52 25.10 0.09
N PHE A 370 -17.46 25.88 0.33
CA PHE A 370 -16.48 25.60 1.38
C PHE A 370 -17.08 25.67 2.80
N ASP A 371 -17.91 26.67 3.09
CA ASP A 371 -18.43 26.87 4.45
C ASP A 371 -19.47 25.81 4.87
N LYS A 372 -20.15 25.17 3.91
CA LYS A 372 -20.99 23.99 4.15
C LYS A 372 -20.15 22.70 4.25
N HIS A 373 -18.96 22.70 3.65
CA HIS A 373 -18.09 21.52 3.60
C HIS A 373 -17.29 21.33 4.89
N LEU A 374 -16.86 22.45 5.48
CA LEU A 374 -16.26 22.52 6.81
C LEU A 374 -17.33 22.24 7.87
#